data_AF-A0A0H2WHR2-F1
#
_entry.id   AF-A0A0H2WHR2-F1
#
_cell.length_a   1.000
_cell.length_b   1.000
_cell.length_c   1.000
_cell.angle_alpha   90.00
_cell.angle_beta   90.00
_cell.angle_gamma   90.00
#
_symmetry.space_group_name_H-M   'P 1'
#
loop_
_entity.id
_entity.type
_entity.pdbx_description
1 polymer ?
#
loop_
_entity_poly.entity_id
_entity_poly.type
_entity_poly.pdbx_seq_one_letter_code
_entity_poly.pdbx_strand_id
1 'polypeptide(L)'
;MRGARLAARRPRAVARRCAAARIRARRRRRGRRGARDALSTVPSGIAPGVFGMYGGAQSRLADPASGTPSLRAPLRSLQLPDLGDGSGGSLTPQAERRLGERVMREVRRDPDYLDDWLVRDYLNSVAAKLSAAAAAQFIGGYMPDFELFAMRDPQINAFSLPGGFIGINSGLVAATQTESELASVIGHEMGHVLQRHIARMIGASEKSGYAALATMLFGVLAGILARSGDLGSAIAMGGQAFAVDSQLRFSRSAEREADRVGFQLLAGAGYDPYGMPGFFERLERASVGDAGVPAYARTHPLTGERIADMDDRARRAPYRQPRQSAEYGFVRARLRMLQNRAPTDYANEARRMRAELDDRVAPNVAANWYGIALGEMLGGRYDDADRALAAARDAFARTAAREGEAARTSPSLDVLAAEIARRAGRGDDAVRLAAAAQARWPGSHAAIAAHLQALLAARRYGQAQALAQAEANAAPRQPDWWNYLAQASLGRGDALTQRRALAEKFALEGAWPSAIRQLREARDLKSAGFYEQSIISARLHEFEARYKEEREEDKDDRRG
;
A
#
# COMPACT_ATOMS: atom_id res chain seq x y z
N MET A 1 33.64 74.07 -17.77
CA MET A 1 33.24 74.32 -19.18
C MET A 1 31.86 73.71 -19.38
N ARG A 2 30.79 74.52 -19.38
CA ARG A 2 29.93 74.86 -20.54
C ARG A 2 29.53 73.61 -21.35
N GLY A 3 28.28 73.20 -21.52
CA GLY A 3 26.96 73.87 -21.49
C GLY A 3 26.17 73.25 -22.65
N ALA A 4 25.09 72.50 -22.41
CA ALA A 4 23.70 72.94 -22.29
C ALA A 4 22.96 73.16 -23.65
N ARG A 5 21.83 72.46 -23.84
CA ARG A 5 20.47 73.02 -24.07
C ARG A 5 19.47 71.88 -24.39
N LEU A 6 18.47 71.60 -23.52
CA LEU A 6 17.13 72.24 -23.34
C LEU A 6 16.11 71.68 -24.35
N ALA A 7 14.82 71.40 -24.07
CA ALA A 7 13.88 71.66 -22.96
C ALA A 7 12.68 70.70 -23.13
N ALA A 8 12.13 70.00 -22.13
CA ALA A 8 11.23 70.41 -21.03
C ALA A 8 9.83 70.92 -21.44
N ARG A 9 8.76 70.20 -21.02
CA ARG A 9 7.72 70.68 -20.05
C ARG A 9 6.57 69.66 -19.82
N ARG A 10 6.31 69.34 -18.55
CA ARG A 10 5.04 68.80 -17.97
C ARG A 10 4.14 70.00 -17.55
N PRO A 11 2.84 69.87 -17.14
CA PRO A 11 2.41 69.36 -15.80
C PRO A 11 1.05 68.58 -15.78
N ARG A 12 0.85 67.54 -14.93
CA ARG A 12 0.17 67.50 -13.61
C ARG A 12 -1.23 68.15 -13.51
N ALA A 13 -2.26 67.36 -13.12
CA ALA A 13 -3.10 67.50 -11.90
C ALA A 13 -4.46 66.75 -12.03
N VAL A 14 -4.76 65.77 -11.17
CA VAL A 14 -5.64 65.81 -9.95
C VAL A 14 -7.11 65.40 -10.18
N ALA A 15 -7.53 64.47 -9.33
CA ALA A 15 -8.79 63.74 -9.19
C ALA A 15 -10.10 64.54 -9.00
N ARG A 16 -11.23 63.97 -9.48
CA ARG A 16 -12.61 64.03 -8.92
C ARG A 16 -13.36 62.74 -9.34
N ARG A 17 -13.59 61.76 -8.45
CA ARG A 17 -14.80 61.51 -7.61
C ARG A 17 -16.15 61.44 -8.35
N CYS A 18 -16.75 60.25 -8.26
CA CYS A 18 -18.17 59.88 -8.05
C CYS A 18 -19.27 60.51 -8.94
N ALA A 19 -19.98 59.66 -9.71
CA ALA A 19 -21.38 59.27 -9.46
C ALA A 19 -22.03 58.70 -10.73
N ALA A 20 -22.47 57.43 -10.68
CA ALA A 20 -23.78 56.99 -11.19
C ALA A 20 -23.92 55.47 -10.99
N ALA A 21 -24.50 55.09 -9.86
CA ALA A 21 -25.14 53.80 -9.67
C ALA A 21 -26.65 54.02 -9.52
N ARG A 22 -27.44 53.04 -9.99
CA ARG A 22 -28.84 52.72 -9.62
C ARG A 22 -29.99 53.52 -10.24
N ILE A 23 -30.64 52.88 -11.22
CA ILE A 23 -32.11 52.78 -11.39
C ILE A 23 -32.29 51.42 -12.12
N ARG A 24 -32.99 50.36 -11.67
CA ARG A 24 -34.27 50.27 -10.96
C ARG A 24 -34.40 48.88 -10.32
N ALA A 25 -34.41 48.85 -8.99
CA ALA A 25 -35.18 47.88 -8.23
C ALA A 25 -36.23 48.68 -7.48
N ARG A 26 -37.53 48.45 -7.77
CA ARG A 26 -38.68 48.62 -6.86
C ARG A 26 -39.98 48.55 -7.63
N ARG A 27 -40.73 47.48 -7.36
CA ARG A 27 -42.15 47.42 -6.94
C ARG A 27 -42.70 46.06 -7.43
N ARG A 28 -43.40 45.26 -6.63
CA ARG A 28 -43.85 45.35 -5.24
C ARG A 28 -44.39 43.97 -4.86
N ARG A 29 -44.10 43.55 -3.63
CA ARG A 29 -44.90 42.71 -2.72
C ARG A 29 -46.26 42.20 -3.23
N ARG A 30 -46.49 40.88 -3.10
CA ARG A 30 -47.62 40.18 -2.43
C ARG A 30 -47.46 38.68 -2.71
N GLY A 31 -47.15 37.85 -1.71
CA GLY A 31 -48.10 37.06 -0.92
C GLY A 31 -47.70 35.58 -1.08
N ARG A 32 -47.12 34.92 -0.08
CA ARG A 32 -47.77 34.05 0.93
C ARG A 32 -48.63 32.92 0.31
N ARG A 33 -48.24 31.67 0.64
CA ARG A 33 -49.02 30.41 0.76
C ARG A 33 -49.11 29.46 -0.45
N GLY A 34 -49.10 28.17 -0.11
CA GLY A 34 -49.77 27.08 -0.84
C GLY A 34 -48.83 26.28 -1.74
N ALA A 35 -48.54 25.01 -1.42
CA ALA A 35 -49.33 23.82 -1.81
C ALA A 35 -48.88 23.32 -3.21
N ARG A 36 -48.15 22.20 -3.29
CA ARG A 36 -48.65 20.81 -3.42
C ARG A 36 -49.43 20.58 -4.73
N ASP A 37 -48.96 19.53 -5.41
CA ASP A 37 -49.61 18.69 -6.41
C ASP A 37 -49.92 19.28 -7.79
N ALA A 38 -49.34 18.67 -8.83
CA ALA A 38 -50.11 17.91 -9.84
C ALA A 38 -49.21 17.39 -10.99
N LEU A 39 -49.19 16.06 -11.12
CA LEU A 39 -49.44 15.26 -12.33
C LEU A 39 -48.46 15.39 -13.53
N SER A 40 -47.65 14.36 -13.79
CA SER A 40 -47.98 13.10 -14.50
C SER A 40 -48.17 13.28 -16.01
N THR A 41 -47.26 12.71 -16.81
CA THR A 41 -47.59 11.81 -17.94
C THR A 41 -46.30 11.28 -18.57
N VAL A 42 -46.09 9.95 -18.50
CA VAL A 42 -45.12 9.17 -19.28
C VAL A 42 -45.92 8.31 -20.27
N PRO A 43 -45.48 8.11 -21.52
CA PRO A 43 -46.17 7.25 -22.48
C PRO A 43 -46.04 5.76 -22.12
N SER A 44 -47.08 5.01 -22.46
CA SER A 44 -47.35 3.60 -22.12
C SER A 44 -46.69 2.57 -23.05
N GLY A 45 -46.22 1.44 -22.49
CA GLY A 45 -45.95 0.22 -23.26
C GLY A 45 -45.14 -0.92 -22.58
N ILE A 46 -45.73 -1.63 -21.59
CA ILE A 46 -45.60 -3.09 -21.26
C ILE A 46 -44.19 -3.64 -20.87
N ALA A 47 -43.92 -4.42 -19.80
CA ALA A 47 -44.58 -4.95 -18.59
C ALA A 47 -43.47 -5.36 -17.56
N PRO A 48 -43.77 -5.50 -16.25
CA PRO A 48 -42.78 -5.49 -15.17
C PRO A 48 -42.42 -6.88 -14.59
N GLY A 49 -41.16 -7.03 -14.14
CA GLY A 49 -40.67 -8.21 -13.42
C GLY A 49 -39.33 -7.99 -12.71
N VAL A 50 -39.42 -7.66 -11.41
CA VAL A 50 -38.47 -8.00 -10.33
C VAL A 50 -37.03 -7.45 -10.41
N PHE A 51 -36.84 -6.22 -9.90
CA PHE A 51 -35.64 -5.83 -9.12
C PHE A 51 -36.03 -4.75 -8.11
N GLY A 52 -35.83 -5.02 -6.82
CA GLY A 52 -36.09 -4.09 -5.72
C GLY A 52 -34.88 -3.97 -4.80
N MET A 53 -34.11 -2.90 -5.01
CA MET A 53 -33.20 -2.31 -4.01
C MET A 53 -34.03 -1.76 -2.84
N TYR A 54 -33.51 -1.87 -1.61
CA TYR A 54 -33.93 -0.99 -0.51
C TYR A 54 -32.72 -0.27 0.08
N GLY A 55 -32.65 1.03 -0.18
CA GLY A 55 -32.03 2.01 0.68
C GLY A 55 -33.00 2.39 1.80
N GLY A 56 -32.45 2.68 2.98
CA GLY A 56 -33.22 2.94 4.19
C GLY A 56 -33.89 4.30 4.24
N ALA A 57 -34.76 4.48 5.24
CA ALA A 57 -34.83 5.67 6.07
C ALA A 57 -35.79 5.42 7.24
N GLN A 58 -35.38 5.97 8.38
CA GLN A 58 -36.07 5.98 9.66
C GLN A 58 -37.38 6.78 9.58
N SER A 59 -38.38 6.41 10.38
CA SER A 59 -39.29 7.36 11.02
C SER A 59 -39.94 6.75 12.26
N ARG A 60 -39.81 7.47 13.37
CA ARG A 60 -40.45 7.26 14.68
C ARG A 60 -41.92 7.69 14.63
N LEU A 61 -42.75 7.12 15.49
CA LEU A 61 -43.89 7.70 16.25
C LEU A 61 -44.55 6.51 16.99
N ALA A 62 -44.33 6.32 18.29
CA ALA A 62 -45.14 6.83 19.41
C ALA A 62 -46.55 6.19 19.53
N ASP A 63 -46.67 5.32 20.53
CA ASP A 63 -47.81 4.60 21.15
C ASP A 63 -48.96 5.53 21.63
N PRO A 64 -50.16 5.07 22.12
CA PRO A 64 -50.39 3.80 22.85
C PRO A 64 -51.75 3.06 22.67
N ALA A 65 -51.76 1.85 23.25
CA ALA A 65 -52.86 1.18 23.98
C ALA A 65 -54.03 0.54 23.19
N SER A 66 -54.01 -0.79 23.10
CA SER A 66 -55.10 -1.65 23.61
C SER A 66 -54.76 -3.15 23.49
N GLY A 67 -54.70 -3.84 24.64
CA GLY A 67 -55.40 -5.12 24.83
C GLY A 67 -54.83 -6.43 24.27
N THR A 68 -54.25 -7.22 25.20
CA THR A 68 -54.27 -8.70 25.31
C THR A 68 -53.24 -9.57 24.56
N PRO A 69 -52.80 -10.68 25.19
CA PRO A 69 -51.47 -11.26 25.04
C PRO A 69 -51.46 -12.39 24.01
N SER A 70 -50.45 -12.43 23.15
CA SER A 70 -50.13 -13.63 22.37
C SER A 70 -48.69 -14.08 22.65
N LEU A 71 -48.60 -15.33 23.05
CA LEU A 71 -47.38 -16.09 23.33
C LEU A 71 -46.40 -15.99 22.16
N ARG A 72 -45.35 -15.18 22.28
CA ARG A 72 -44.16 -15.30 21.44
C ARG A 72 -43.19 -16.26 22.10
N ALA A 73 -43.17 -17.49 21.61
CA ALA A 73 -42.04 -18.38 21.80
C ALA A 73 -40.76 -17.68 21.31
N PRO A 74 -39.63 -17.77 22.02
CA PRO A 74 -38.37 -17.24 21.51
C PRO A 74 -37.99 -18.05 20.27
N LEU A 75 -37.85 -17.37 19.14
CA LEU A 75 -37.17 -17.92 17.97
C LEU A 75 -35.74 -18.21 18.39
N ARG A 76 -35.47 -19.47 18.76
CA ARG A 76 -34.13 -20.04 18.72
C ARG A 76 -33.59 -19.77 17.32
N SER A 77 -32.52 -19.00 17.23
CA SER A 77 -31.69 -18.95 16.04
C SER A 77 -31.29 -20.39 15.70
N LEU A 78 -31.90 -20.95 14.66
CA LEU A 78 -31.36 -22.13 14.00
C LEU A 78 -29.98 -21.73 13.46
N GLN A 79 -28.95 -21.98 14.26
CA GLN A 79 -27.61 -22.17 13.75
C GLN A 79 -27.70 -23.38 12.81
N LEU A 80 -27.76 -23.08 11.51
CA LEU A 80 -27.55 -24.10 10.49
C LEU A 80 -26.18 -24.73 10.79
N PRO A 81 -26.08 -26.06 10.89
CA PRO A 81 -24.79 -26.73 10.95
C PRO A 81 -23.94 -26.29 9.77
N ASP A 82 -22.72 -25.83 10.06
CA ASP A 82 -21.71 -25.54 9.05
C ASP A 82 -21.40 -26.83 8.29
N LEU A 83 -21.91 -26.92 7.07
CA LEU A 83 -21.59 -28.02 6.17
C LEU A 83 -20.22 -27.70 5.60
N GLY A 84 -19.20 -28.08 6.36
CA GLY A 84 -17.79 -27.85 6.05
C GLY A 84 -17.45 -28.14 4.58
N ASP A 85 -16.53 -27.35 4.04
CA ASP A 85 -16.06 -27.36 2.66
C ASP A 85 -15.21 -28.60 2.32
N GLY A 86 -15.63 -29.80 2.70
CA GLY A 86 -14.90 -31.05 2.39
C GLY A 86 -13.47 -31.13 2.93
N SER A 87 -13.02 -30.12 3.69
CA SER A 87 -11.71 -30.07 4.29
C SER A 87 -11.84 -30.34 5.79
N GLY A 88 -11.87 -31.63 6.13
CA GLY A 88 -11.74 -32.04 7.53
C GLY A 88 -10.49 -31.39 8.12
N GLY A 89 -10.65 -30.38 8.98
CA GLY A 89 -9.57 -29.75 9.72
C GLY A 89 -8.76 -28.65 9.01
N SER A 90 -9.25 -28.01 7.93
CA SER A 90 -8.48 -26.91 7.31
C SER A 90 -8.47 -25.63 8.16
N LEU A 91 -7.34 -24.92 8.10
CA LEU A 91 -7.17 -23.59 8.66
C LEU A 91 -8.21 -22.64 8.07
N THR A 92 -9.01 -21.90 8.85
CA THR A 92 -9.99 -20.95 8.27
C THR A 92 -9.28 -19.74 7.64
N PRO A 93 -9.88 -19.01 6.66
CA PRO A 93 -9.28 -17.78 6.13
C PRO A 93 -8.95 -16.72 7.19
N GLN A 94 -9.74 -16.66 8.27
CA GLN A 94 -9.47 -15.77 9.40
C GLN A 94 -8.25 -16.23 10.21
N ALA A 95 -8.08 -17.54 10.41
CA ALA A 95 -6.91 -18.09 11.07
C ALA A 95 -5.64 -17.95 10.20
N GLU A 96 -5.74 -18.10 8.87
CA GLU A 96 -4.68 -17.76 7.92
C GLU A 96 -4.25 -16.30 8.07
N ARG A 97 -5.22 -15.37 8.15
CA ARG A 97 -4.92 -13.94 8.33
C ARG A 97 -4.20 -13.66 9.64
N ARG A 98 -4.67 -14.21 10.76
CA ARG A 98 -4.01 -14.05 12.07
C ARG A 98 -2.58 -14.57 12.03
N LEU A 99 -2.36 -15.71 11.39
CA LEU A 99 -1.01 -16.26 11.27
C LEU A 99 -0.11 -15.38 10.41
N GLY A 100 -0.60 -14.93 9.25
CA GLY A 100 0.14 -13.98 8.40
C GLY A 100 0.50 -12.71 9.15
N GLU A 101 -0.42 -12.17 9.96
CA GLU A 101 -0.15 -11.01 10.81
C GLU A 101 0.95 -11.28 11.85
N ARG A 102 0.98 -12.48 12.46
CA ARG A 102 2.08 -12.87 13.36
C ARG A 102 3.42 -12.92 12.64
N VAL A 103 3.48 -13.55 11.47
CA VAL A 103 4.70 -13.62 10.64
C VAL A 103 5.15 -12.22 10.21
N MET A 104 4.21 -11.35 9.82
CA MET A 104 4.50 -9.98 9.40
C MET A 104 5.08 -9.11 10.52
N ARG A 105 4.80 -9.41 11.79
CA ARG A 105 5.45 -8.70 12.92
C ARG A 105 6.96 -8.96 12.94
N GLU A 106 7.39 -10.17 12.61
CA GLU A 106 8.81 -10.51 12.53
C GLU A 106 9.45 -10.01 11.22
N VAL A 107 8.74 -10.14 10.09
CA VAL A 107 9.20 -9.59 8.80
C VAL A 107 9.45 -8.09 8.89
N ARG A 108 8.54 -7.31 9.50
CA ARG A 108 8.70 -5.85 9.65
C ARG A 108 9.86 -5.44 10.57
N ARG A 109 10.39 -6.37 11.39
CA ARG A 109 11.57 -6.13 12.23
C ARG A 109 12.89 -6.43 11.51
N ASP A 110 12.83 -7.12 10.38
CA ASP A 110 14.00 -7.38 9.55
C ASP A 110 14.61 -6.06 9.05
N PRO A 111 15.92 -5.82 9.24
CA PRO A 111 16.63 -4.70 8.61
C PRO A 111 16.49 -4.64 7.08
N ASP A 112 16.18 -5.75 6.42
CA ASP A 112 15.91 -5.82 4.98
C ASP A 112 14.47 -5.51 4.58
N TYR A 113 13.55 -5.34 5.53
CA TYR A 113 12.22 -4.80 5.22
C TYR A 113 12.33 -3.36 4.67
N LEU A 114 11.79 -3.12 3.47
CA LEU A 114 11.77 -1.79 2.87
C LEU A 114 10.51 -1.03 3.29
N ASP A 115 10.64 -0.29 4.39
CA ASP A 115 9.61 0.62 4.89
C ASP A 115 9.56 1.93 4.06
N ASP A 116 9.08 1.81 2.82
CA ASP A 116 8.96 2.93 1.87
C ASP A 116 7.53 3.04 1.34
N TRP A 117 6.86 4.15 1.67
CA TRP A 117 5.47 4.38 1.30
C TRP A 117 5.23 4.47 -0.20
N LEU A 118 6.15 5.01 -1.00
CA LEU A 118 5.96 5.10 -2.45
C LEU A 118 5.96 3.70 -3.07
N VAL A 119 6.90 2.86 -2.64
CA VAL A 119 6.97 1.46 -3.07
C VAL A 119 5.72 0.70 -2.62
N ARG A 120 5.33 0.83 -1.35
CA ARG A 120 4.16 0.14 -0.79
C ARG A 120 2.86 0.58 -1.48
N ASP A 121 2.62 1.89 -1.63
CA ASP A 121 1.45 2.43 -2.33
C ASP A 121 1.36 1.86 -3.75
N TYR A 122 2.48 1.86 -4.48
CA TYR A 122 2.51 1.37 -5.85
C TYR A 122 2.22 -0.13 -5.95
N LEU A 123 2.93 -0.98 -5.18
CA LEU A 123 2.72 -2.42 -5.21
C LEU A 123 1.28 -2.77 -4.83
N ASN A 124 0.74 -2.14 -3.79
CA ASN A 124 -0.65 -2.35 -3.38
C ASN A 124 -1.66 -1.82 -4.40
N SER A 125 -1.32 -0.79 -5.19
CA SER A 125 -2.16 -0.34 -6.31
C SER A 125 -2.23 -1.37 -7.44
N VAL A 126 -1.13 -2.08 -7.72
CA VAL A 126 -1.09 -3.17 -8.70
C VAL A 126 -1.94 -4.35 -8.21
N ALA A 127 -1.76 -4.74 -6.94
CA ALA A 127 -2.57 -5.78 -6.31
C ALA A 127 -4.05 -5.42 -6.30
N ALA A 128 -4.42 -4.19 -5.95
CA ALA A 128 -5.81 -3.74 -5.96
C ALA A 128 -6.46 -3.84 -7.35
N LYS A 129 -5.73 -3.52 -8.43
CA LYS A 129 -6.21 -3.71 -9.82
C LYS A 129 -6.44 -5.19 -10.13
N LEU A 130 -5.52 -6.06 -9.74
CA LEU A 130 -5.64 -7.52 -9.93
C LEU A 130 -6.77 -8.11 -9.07
N SER A 131 -6.96 -7.63 -7.84
CA SER A 131 -8.07 -8.03 -6.95
C SER A 131 -9.42 -7.60 -7.51
N ALA A 132 -9.51 -6.40 -8.10
CA ALA A 132 -10.72 -5.95 -8.80
C ALA A 132 -11.05 -6.87 -9.99
N ALA A 133 -10.03 -7.32 -10.74
CA ALA A 133 -10.21 -8.30 -11.80
C ALA A 133 -10.65 -9.67 -11.27
N ALA A 134 -10.10 -10.11 -10.13
CA ALA A 134 -10.48 -11.34 -9.45
C ALA A 134 -11.96 -11.29 -9.03
N ALA A 135 -12.39 -10.19 -8.43
CA ALA A 135 -13.77 -9.96 -8.00
C ALA A 135 -14.73 -9.93 -9.19
N ALA A 136 -14.38 -9.22 -10.28
CA ALA A 136 -15.21 -9.15 -11.48
C ALA A 136 -15.39 -10.50 -12.18
N GLN A 137 -14.42 -11.41 -12.04
CA GLN A 137 -14.42 -12.74 -12.65
C GLN A 137 -14.84 -13.85 -11.67
N PHE A 138 -15.20 -13.52 -10.42
CA PHE A 138 -15.54 -14.48 -9.36
C PHE A 138 -14.46 -15.54 -9.09
N ILE A 139 -13.18 -15.15 -9.18
CA ILE A 139 -12.04 -16.05 -8.97
C ILE A 139 -11.76 -16.20 -7.47
N GLY A 140 -11.52 -17.42 -6.99
CA GLY A 140 -10.98 -17.69 -5.64
C GLY A 140 -12.00 -17.94 -4.52
N GLY A 141 -13.31 -17.75 -4.75
CA GLY A 141 -14.37 -18.07 -3.77
C GLY A 141 -14.40 -17.21 -2.48
N TYR A 142 -13.28 -16.57 -2.14
CA TYR A 142 -13.13 -15.55 -1.11
C TYR A 142 -12.13 -14.49 -1.58
N MET A 143 -12.19 -13.30 -0.99
CA MET A 143 -11.27 -12.19 -1.31
C MET A 143 -10.48 -11.81 -0.05
N PRO A 144 -9.20 -12.21 0.06
CA PRO A 144 -8.34 -11.76 1.14
C PRO A 144 -7.99 -10.27 0.98
N ASP A 145 -7.68 -9.63 2.11
CA ASP A 145 -7.13 -8.29 2.14
C ASP A 145 -5.65 -8.35 1.77
N PHE A 146 -5.34 -8.11 0.49
CA PHE A 146 -3.96 -8.21 0.00
C PHE A 146 -3.10 -7.06 0.52
N GLU A 147 -1.96 -7.40 1.09
CA GLU A 147 -0.94 -6.43 1.52
C GLU A 147 0.41 -6.81 0.92
N LEU A 148 0.88 -6.00 -0.03
CA LEU A 148 2.19 -6.15 -0.63
C LEU A 148 3.22 -5.33 0.13
N PHE A 149 4.41 -5.90 0.28
CA PHE A 149 5.58 -5.24 0.85
C PHE A 149 6.84 -5.58 0.07
N ALA A 150 7.86 -4.75 0.22
CA ALA A 150 9.14 -4.94 -0.46
C ALA A 150 10.23 -5.36 0.53
N MET A 151 11.13 -6.24 0.06
CA MET A 151 12.34 -6.64 0.75
C MET A 151 13.56 -6.16 -0.02
N ARG A 152 14.57 -5.70 0.70
CA ARG A 152 15.87 -5.27 0.18
C ARG A 152 16.71 -6.50 -0.12
N ASP A 153 16.49 -7.09 -1.28
CA ASP A 153 17.24 -8.27 -1.70
C ASP A 153 17.49 -8.19 -3.23
N PRO A 154 18.76 -8.21 -3.68
CA PRO A 154 19.11 -8.21 -5.11
C PRO A 154 18.63 -9.45 -5.87
N GLN A 155 18.24 -10.53 -5.19
CA GLN A 155 17.73 -11.73 -5.84
C GLN A 155 16.36 -11.48 -6.49
N ILE A 156 16.17 -12.05 -7.68
CA ILE A 156 14.86 -12.10 -8.33
C ILE A 156 14.00 -13.11 -7.55
N ASN A 157 13.11 -12.59 -6.71
CA ASN A 157 12.17 -13.40 -5.94
C ASN A 157 10.89 -12.63 -5.57
N ALA A 158 9.84 -13.40 -5.34
CA ALA A 158 8.60 -13.00 -4.69
C ALA A 158 8.09 -14.20 -3.89
N PHE A 159 7.27 -13.96 -2.87
CA PHE A 159 6.65 -15.02 -2.09
C PHE A 159 5.34 -14.57 -1.47
N SER A 160 4.44 -15.52 -1.25
CA SER A 160 3.19 -15.31 -0.54
C SER A 160 3.26 -15.88 0.89
N LEU A 161 2.68 -15.15 1.83
CA LEU A 161 2.42 -15.60 3.20
C LEU A 161 0.91 -15.81 3.37
N PRO A 162 0.47 -16.60 4.37
CA PRO A 162 -0.96 -16.79 4.63
C PRO A 162 -1.69 -15.46 4.86
N GLY A 163 -2.96 -15.40 4.49
CA GLY A 163 -3.78 -14.23 4.78
C GLY A 163 -3.61 -13.04 3.84
N GLY A 164 -2.95 -13.22 2.70
CA GLY A 164 -2.87 -12.20 1.64
C GLY A 164 -1.65 -11.29 1.70
N PHE A 165 -0.64 -11.59 2.52
CA PHE A 165 0.62 -10.83 2.50
C PHE A 165 1.54 -11.36 1.40
N ILE A 166 2.09 -10.49 0.58
CA ILE A 166 2.98 -10.87 -0.52
C ILE A 166 4.26 -10.03 -0.43
N GLY A 167 5.40 -10.71 -0.31
CA GLY A 167 6.72 -10.11 -0.28
C GLY A 167 7.34 -10.06 -1.68
N ILE A 168 7.88 -8.90 -2.05
CA ILE A 168 8.51 -8.66 -3.35
C ILE A 168 9.96 -8.21 -3.13
N ASN A 169 10.94 -8.93 -3.69
CA ASN A 169 12.33 -8.50 -3.58
C ASN A 169 12.61 -7.31 -4.51
N SER A 170 13.46 -6.37 -4.07
CA SER A 170 13.91 -5.24 -4.90
C SER A 170 14.54 -5.68 -6.22
N GLY A 171 15.28 -6.80 -6.20
CA GLY A 171 15.89 -7.42 -7.37
C GLY A 171 14.88 -7.88 -8.43
N LEU A 172 13.70 -8.37 -8.01
CA LEU A 172 12.62 -8.73 -8.94
C LEU A 172 12.15 -7.50 -9.72
N VAL A 173 11.81 -6.42 -9.02
CA VAL A 173 11.31 -5.20 -9.68
C VAL A 173 12.39 -4.59 -10.58
N ALA A 174 13.65 -4.60 -10.15
CA ALA A 174 14.79 -4.15 -10.97
C ALA A 174 14.96 -4.97 -12.27
N ALA A 175 14.70 -6.28 -12.22
CA ALA A 175 14.84 -7.19 -13.36
C ALA A 175 13.69 -7.11 -14.38
N THR A 176 12.46 -6.79 -13.93
CA THR A 176 11.33 -6.60 -14.85
C THR A 176 11.57 -5.43 -15.82
N GLN A 177 11.05 -5.56 -17.04
CA GLN A 177 11.13 -4.54 -18.09
C GLN A 177 9.83 -3.75 -18.28
N THR A 178 8.69 -4.30 -17.86
CA THR A 178 7.39 -3.64 -17.96
C THR A 178 6.60 -3.83 -16.68
N GLU A 179 5.63 -2.94 -16.45
CA GLU A 179 4.65 -3.12 -15.37
C GLU A 179 3.86 -4.43 -15.52
N SER A 180 3.62 -4.89 -16.75
CA SER A 180 2.88 -6.14 -16.99
C SER A 180 3.69 -7.38 -16.60
N GLU A 181 5.03 -7.36 -16.76
CA GLU A 181 5.88 -8.43 -16.21
C GLU A 181 5.78 -8.46 -14.68
N LEU A 182 5.90 -7.31 -14.01
CA LEU A 182 5.75 -7.24 -12.54
C LEU A 182 4.35 -7.69 -12.09
N ALA A 183 3.30 -7.20 -12.75
CA ALA A 183 1.92 -7.57 -12.46
C ALA A 183 1.67 -9.06 -12.69
N SER A 184 2.39 -9.71 -13.62
CA SER A 184 2.27 -11.14 -13.85
C SER A 184 2.77 -11.96 -12.67
N VAL A 185 3.91 -11.57 -12.07
CA VAL A 185 4.44 -12.22 -10.88
C VAL A 185 3.54 -11.97 -9.67
N ILE A 186 3.07 -10.73 -9.48
CA ILE A 186 2.10 -10.43 -8.41
C ILE A 186 0.81 -11.26 -8.62
N GLY A 187 0.30 -11.34 -9.85
CA GLY A 187 -0.87 -12.14 -10.18
C GLY A 187 -0.68 -13.63 -9.90
N HIS A 188 0.51 -14.17 -10.18
CA HIS A 188 0.90 -15.54 -9.83
C HIS A 188 0.89 -15.78 -8.32
N GLU A 189 1.52 -14.90 -7.54
CA GLU A 189 1.51 -14.97 -6.07
C GLU A 189 0.10 -14.84 -5.49
N MET A 190 -0.72 -13.94 -6.04
CA MET A 190 -2.14 -13.83 -5.70
C MET A 190 -2.90 -15.11 -6.04
N GLY A 191 -2.54 -15.80 -7.13
CA GLY A 191 -3.06 -17.12 -7.47
C GLY A 191 -2.78 -18.15 -6.39
N HIS A 192 -1.56 -18.18 -5.83
CA HIS A 192 -1.25 -19.06 -4.69
C HIS A 192 -2.13 -18.78 -3.46
N VAL A 193 -2.37 -17.51 -3.15
CA VAL A 193 -3.23 -17.11 -2.03
C VAL A 193 -4.68 -17.46 -2.31
N LEU A 194 -5.25 -17.04 -3.45
CA LEU A 194 -6.66 -17.28 -3.81
C LEU A 194 -6.99 -18.77 -3.90
N GLN A 195 -6.02 -19.61 -4.27
CA GLN A 195 -6.18 -21.07 -4.34
C GLN A 195 -5.69 -21.78 -3.08
N ARG A 196 -5.39 -21.01 -2.02
CA ARG A 196 -5.06 -21.48 -0.67
C ARG A 196 -3.98 -22.56 -0.69
N HIS A 197 -2.99 -22.44 -1.57
CA HIS A 197 -2.00 -23.49 -1.80
C HIS A 197 -1.22 -23.84 -0.53
N ILE A 198 -0.86 -22.84 0.29
CA ILE A 198 -0.19 -23.06 1.58
C ILE A 198 -1.07 -23.88 2.54
N ALA A 199 -2.35 -23.54 2.66
CA ALA A 199 -3.27 -24.27 3.53
C ALA A 199 -3.55 -25.69 3.01
N ARG A 200 -3.71 -25.88 1.69
CA ARG A 200 -3.90 -27.20 1.07
C ARG A 200 -2.67 -28.10 1.22
N MET A 201 -1.46 -27.54 1.04
CA MET A 201 -0.20 -28.27 1.20
C MET A 201 -0.06 -28.85 2.62
N ILE A 202 -0.55 -28.13 3.62
CA ILE A 202 -0.43 -28.53 5.02
C ILE A 202 -1.56 -29.43 5.46
N GLY A 203 -2.79 -29.16 5.00
CA GLY A 203 -3.93 -30.06 5.23
C GLY A 203 -3.72 -31.45 4.62
N ALA A 204 -2.91 -31.57 3.57
CA ALA A 204 -2.52 -32.86 2.98
C ALA A 204 -1.50 -33.65 3.82
N SER A 205 -0.84 -33.02 4.79
CA SER A 205 -0.01 -33.70 5.77
C SER A 205 -0.91 -34.10 6.95
N GLU A 206 -1.38 -35.36 6.97
CA GLU A 206 -2.40 -35.92 7.88
C GLU A 206 -2.17 -35.71 9.40
N LYS A 207 -1.08 -35.05 9.81
CA LYS A 207 -0.70 -34.79 11.21
C LYS A 207 -0.40 -33.32 11.53
N SER A 208 -0.61 -32.39 10.60
CA SER A 208 -0.07 -31.03 10.73
C SER A 208 -1.18 -30.01 11.03
N GLY A 209 -1.44 -29.78 12.33
CA GLY A 209 -2.26 -28.67 12.80
C GLY A 209 -1.58 -27.30 12.61
N TYR A 210 -2.25 -26.25 13.10
CA TYR A 210 -1.79 -24.85 13.05
C TYR A 210 -0.33 -24.64 13.54
N ALA A 211 0.08 -25.39 14.57
CA ALA A 211 1.44 -25.36 15.13
C ALA A 211 2.54 -25.78 14.15
N ALA A 212 2.27 -26.77 13.28
CA ALA A 212 3.22 -27.22 12.26
C ALA A 212 3.41 -26.16 11.16
N LEU A 213 2.33 -25.49 10.75
CA LEU A 213 2.39 -24.37 9.82
C LEU A 213 3.16 -23.18 10.41
N ALA A 214 2.86 -22.81 11.67
CA ALA A 214 3.58 -21.73 12.34
C ALA A 214 5.09 -22.04 12.43
N THR A 215 5.45 -23.26 12.86
CA THR A 215 6.85 -23.71 12.96
C THR A 215 7.55 -23.70 11.59
N MET A 216 6.88 -24.21 10.55
CA MET A 216 7.41 -24.18 9.18
C MET A 216 7.63 -22.73 8.70
N LEU A 217 6.65 -21.84 8.86
CA LEU A 217 6.79 -20.45 8.43
C LEU A 217 7.86 -19.69 9.21
N PHE A 218 7.99 -19.92 10.51
CA PHE A 218 9.08 -19.33 11.29
C PHE A 218 10.45 -19.89 10.88
N GLY A 219 10.54 -21.17 10.52
CA GLY A 219 11.76 -21.77 9.96
C GLY A 219 12.12 -21.21 8.58
N VAL A 220 11.13 -21.01 7.71
CA VAL A 220 11.28 -20.36 6.40
C VAL A 220 11.74 -18.93 6.56
N LEU A 221 11.08 -18.17 7.44
CA LEU A 221 11.46 -16.80 7.73
C LEU A 221 12.88 -16.76 8.27
N ALA A 222 13.24 -17.62 9.23
CA ALA A 222 14.61 -17.71 9.74
C ALA A 222 15.64 -18.01 8.62
N GLY A 223 15.30 -18.86 7.65
CA GLY A 223 16.16 -19.14 6.49
C GLY A 223 16.32 -17.97 5.52
N ILE A 224 15.26 -17.16 5.33
CA ILE A 224 15.31 -15.91 4.54
C ILE A 224 16.14 -14.85 5.29
N LEU A 225 15.91 -14.67 6.59
CA LEU A 225 16.57 -13.70 7.47
C LEU A 225 18.07 -14.02 7.71
N ALA A 226 18.45 -15.29 7.78
CA ALA A 226 19.82 -15.73 8.06
C ALA A 226 20.84 -15.43 6.94
N ARG A 227 20.39 -14.93 5.78
CA ARG A 227 21.29 -14.51 4.68
C ARG A 227 21.95 -13.14 4.94
N SER A 228 21.62 -12.49 6.05
CA SER A 228 22.20 -11.22 6.49
C SER A 228 23.59 -11.41 7.15
N GLY A 229 24.61 -11.66 6.33
CA GLY A 229 25.93 -11.05 6.52
C GLY A 229 27.03 -11.76 7.30
N ASP A 230 26.87 -12.99 7.82
CA ASP A 230 27.98 -13.72 8.45
C ASP A 230 28.33 -15.01 7.67
N LEU A 231 29.33 -14.93 6.79
CA LEU A 231 29.77 -16.04 5.93
C LEU A 231 30.25 -17.27 6.74
N GLY A 232 30.59 -17.11 8.03
CA GLY A 232 31.11 -18.17 8.88
C GLY A 232 30.07 -19.20 9.35
N SER A 233 28.79 -18.83 9.44
CA SER A 233 27.69 -19.74 9.84
C SER A 233 27.02 -20.44 8.64
N ALA A 234 27.25 -19.95 7.42
CA ALA A 234 26.66 -20.45 6.19
C ALA A 234 27.07 -21.89 5.83
N ILE A 235 28.27 -22.33 6.24
CA ILE A 235 28.79 -23.69 5.94
C ILE A 235 28.12 -24.75 6.82
N ALA A 236 27.74 -24.43 8.06
CA ALA A 236 27.04 -25.35 8.95
C ALA A 236 25.54 -25.48 8.62
N MET A 237 24.95 -24.47 7.97
CA MET A 237 23.52 -24.42 7.62
C MET A 237 23.20 -24.88 6.19
N GLY A 238 24.18 -25.19 5.34
CA GLY A 238 23.94 -25.55 3.94
C GLY A 238 22.94 -26.70 3.75
N GLY A 239 22.95 -27.71 4.63
CA GLY A 239 21.99 -28.82 4.61
C GLY A 239 20.58 -28.46 5.09
N GLN A 240 20.45 -27.52 6.03
CA GLN A 240 19.15 -27.08 6.57
C GLN A 240 18.50 -26.03 5.67
N ALA A 241 19.28 -25.11 5.08
CA ALA A 241 18.80 -24.14 4.11
C ALA A 241 18.31 -24.83 2.81
N PHE A 242 19.00 -25.88 2.36
CA PHE A 242 18.55 -26.71 1.22
C PHE A 242 17.28 -27.51 1.56
N ALA A 243 17.15 -28.00 2.80
CA ALA A 243 15.93 -28.67 3.26
C ALA A 243 14.73 -27.71 3.28
N VAL A 244 14.90 -26.47 3.75
CA VAL A 244 13.87 -25.42 3.71
C VAL A 244 13.53 -25.01 2.27
N ASP A 245 14.53 -24.80 1.40
CA ASP A 245 14.33 -24.50 -0.03
C ASP A 245 13.55 -25.61 -0.75
N SER A 246 13.80 -26.88 -0.41
CA SER A 246 13.08 -28.04 -0.96
C SER A 246 11.65 -28.20 -0.45
N GLN A 247 11.38 -27.78 0.80
CA GLN A 247 10.04 -27.80 1.42
C GLN A 247 9.14 -26.66 0.95
N LEU A 248 9.72 -25.61 0.38
CA LEU A 248 9.02 -24.43 -0.15
C LEU A 248 8.56 -24.57 -1.60
N ARG A 249 8.89 -25.68 -2.26
CA ARG A 249 8.52 -25.91 -3.66
C ARG A 249 7.06 -26.30 -3.74
N PHE A 250 6.25 -25.44 -4.34
CA PHE A 250 4.89 -25.83 -4.69
C PHE A 250 4.88 -27.00 -5.67
N SER A 251 3.82 -27.81 -5.60
CA SER A 251 3.65 -28.91 -6.54
C SER A 251 3.47 -28.38 -7.96
N ARG A 252 3.86 -29.18 -8.96
CA ARG A 252 3.68 -28.80 -10.38
C ARG A 252 2.22 -28.49 -10.73
N SER A 253 1.25 -29.11 -10.05
CA SER A 253 -0.17 -28.79 -10.25
C SER A 253 -0.54 -27.44 -9.68
N ALA A 254 -0.04 -27.10 -8.48
CA ALA A 254 -0.25 -25.80 -7.86
C ALA A 254 0.36 -24.66 -8.69
N GLU A 255 1.56 -24.87 -9.25
CA GLU A 255 2.18 -23.89 -10.16
C GLU A 255 1.33 -23.63 -11.41
N ARG A 256 0.85 -24.68 -12.10
CA ARG A 256 -0.05 -24.52 -13.26
C ARG A 256 -1.39 -23.88 -12.90
N GLU A 257 -1.89 -24.11 -11.69
CA GLU A 257 -3.12 -23.47 -11.21
C GLU A 257 -2.89 -21.98 -10.95
N ALA A 258 -1.79 -21.63 -10.28
CA ALA A 258 -1.36 -20.25 -10.02
C ALA A 258 -1.08 -19.48 -11.32
N ASP A 259 -0.39 -20.10 -12.30
CA ASP A 259 -0.15 -19.49 -13.62
C ASP A 259 -1.46 -19.12 -14.30
N ARG A 260 -2.42 -20.06 -14.33
CA ARG A 260 -3.71 -19.87 -15.01
C ARG A 260 -4.57 -18.81 -14.33
N VAL A 261 -4.62 -18.82 -13.00
CA VAL A 261 -5.30 -17.79 -12.21
C VAL A 261 -4.62 -16.44 -12.42
N GLY A 262 -3.30 -16.37 -12.25
CA GLY A 262 -2.52 -15.15 -12.42
C GLY A 262 -2.67 -14.54 -13.81
N PHE A 263 -2.69 -15.37 -14.86
CA PHE A 263 -2.96 -14.93 -16.23
C PHE A 263 -4.38 -14.33 -16.39
N GLN A 264 -5.41 -14.95 -15.80
CA GLN A 264 -6.77 -14.40 -15.80
C GLN A 264 -6.87 -13.06 -15.07
N LEU A 265 -6.15 -12.92 -13.95
CA LEU A 265 -6.07 -11.64 -13.23
C LEU A 265 -5.37 -10.58 -14.07
N LEU A 266 -4.23 -10.92 -14.68
CA LEU A 266 -3.44 -10.04 -15.53
C LEU A 266 -4.27 -9.50 -16.70
N ALA A 267 -4.88 -10.40 -17.47
CA ALA A 267 -5.72 -10.05 -18.62
C ALA A 267 -6.97 -9.26 -18.20
N GLY A 268 -7.62 -9.67 -17.10
CA GLY A 268 -8.80 -9.01 -16.55
C GLY A 268 -8.53 -7.59 -16.04
N ALA A 269 -7.35 -7.35 -15.47
CA ALA A 269 -6.90 -6.05 -15.00
C ALA A 269 -6.45 -5.12 -16.15
N GLY A 270 -6.41 -5.62 -17.39
CA GLY A 270 -6.04 -4.84 -18.57
C GLY A 270 -4.53 -4.66 -18.78
N TYR A 271 -3.71 -5.48 -18.12
CA TYR A 271 -2.29 -5.58 -18.41
C TYR A 271 -2.04 -6.39 -19.69
N ASP A 272 -0.81 -6.34 -20.19
CA ASP A 272 -0.39 -7.13 -21.35
C ASP A 272 -0.39 -8.63 -21.00
N PRO A 273 -1.20 -9.47 -21.68
CA PRO A 273 -1.17 -10.91 -21.48
C PRO A 273 0.20 -11.55 -21.78
N TYR A 274 1.03 -10.90 -22.62
CA TYR A 274 2.40 -11.35 -22.89
C TYR A 274 3.39 -11.03 -21.76
N GLY A 275 2.97 -10.27 -20.73
CA GLY A 275 3.82 -9.97 -19.57
C GLY A 275 4.27 -11.22 -18.81
N MET A 276 3.38 -12.23 -18.70
CA MET A 276 3.70 -13.50 -18.01
C MET A 276 4.70 -14.37 -18.78
N PRO A 277 4.44 -14.78 -20.04
CA PRO A 277 5.43 -15.58 -20.78
C PRO A 277 6.74 -14.80 -21.00
N GLY A 278 6.69 -13.49 -21.25
CA GLY A 278 7.89 -12.66 -21.40
C GLY A 278 8.77 -12.64 -20.14
N PHE A 279 8.16 -12.63 -18.96
CA PHE A 279 8.89 -12.75 -17.69
C PHE A 279 9.47 -14.16 -17.48
N PHE A 280 8.72 -15.21 -17.83
CA PHE A 280 9.21 -16.59 -17.73
C PHE A 280 10.44 -16.83 -18.62
N GLU A 281 10.41 -16.40 -19.87
CA GLU A 281 11.59 -16.50 -20.75
C GLU A 281 12.78 -15.71 -20.20
N ARG A 282 12.53 -14.58 -19.52
CA ARG A 282 13.59 -13.80 -18.86
C ARG A 282 14.22 -14.57 -17.71
N LEU A 283 13.42 -15.24 -16.89
CA LEU A 283 13.90 -16.13 -15.83
C LEU A 283 14.69 -17.31 -16.40
N GLU A 284 14.20 -17.92 -17.49
CA GLU A 284 14.89 -19.02 -18.17
C GLU A 284 16.26 -18.55 -18.68
N ARG A 285 16.32 -17.42 -19.39
CA ARG A 285 17.58 -16.81 -19.86
C ARG A 285 18.53 -16.47 -18.71
N ALA A 286 18.01 -15.97 -17.59
CA ALA A 286 18.80 -15.69 -16.40
C ALA A 286 19.35 -16.97 -15.73
N SER A 287 18.63 -18.09 -15.84
CA SER A 287 19.02 -19.39 -15.27
C SER A 287 20.14 -20.09 -16.04
N VAL A 288 20.32 -19.75 -17.32
CA VAL A 288 21.36 -20.31 -18.19
C VAL A 288 22.69 -19.54 -18.09
N GLY A 289 22.68 -18.33 -17.51
CA GLY A 289 23.88 -17.51 -17.33
C GLY A 289 24.73 -17.89 -16.11
N ASP A 290 25.93 -17.31 -16.02
CA ASP A 290 26.90 -17.53 -14.93
C ASP A 290 26.41 -17.10 -13.53
N ALA A 291 25.25 -16.44 -13.45
CA ALA A 291 24.65 -15.97 -12.20
C ALA A 291 23.91 -17.08 -11.41
N GLY A 292 23.75 -18.27 -12.00
CA GLY A 292 23.02 -19.40 -11.42
C GLY A 292 21.49 -19.24 -11.51
N VAL A 293 20.76 -20.30 -11.10
CA VAL A 293 19.29 -20.32 -11.15
C VAL A 293 18.71 -19.26 -10.19
N PRO A 294 17.89 -18.30 -10.67
CA PRO A 294 17.25 -17.29 -9.84
C PRO A 294 16.47 -17.90 -8.67
N ALA A 295 16.40 -17.19 -7.54
CA ALA A 295 15.69 -17.65 -6.35
C ALA A 295 14.23 -18.01 -6.64
N TYR A 296 13.55 -17.17 -7.42
CA TYR A 296 12.19 -17.43 -7.87
C TYR A 296 12.04 -18.78 -8.59
N ALA A 297 12.97 -19.14 -9.48
CA ALA A 297 12.90 -20.38 -10.24
C ALA A 297 13.20 -21.64 -9.38
N ARG A 298 13.75 -21.48 -8.17
CA ARG A 298 13.95 -22.59 -7.22
C ARG A 298 12.67 -22.92 -6.47
N THR A 299 11.98 -21.91 -5.95
CA THR A 299 10.70 -22.04 -5.23
C THR A 299 9.53 -22.28 -6.20
N HIS A 300 9.60 -21.72 -7.41
CA HIS A 300 8.63 -21.87 -8.51
C HIS A 300 9.33 -22.48 -9.74
N PRO A 301 9.51 -23.82 -9.80
CA PRO A 301 10.21 -24.46 -10.90
C PRO A 301 9.57 -24.16 -12.25
N LEU A 302 10.28 -23.41 -13.09
CA LEU A 302 9.85 -23.09 -14.44
C LEU A 302 10.12 -24.29 -15.37
N THR A 303 9.14 -24.65 -16.19
CA THR A 303 9.25 -25.71 -17.20
C THR A 303 8.84 -25.18 -18.56
N GLY A 304 9.39 -25.74 -19.64
CA GLY A 304 8.97 -25.37 -21.00
C GLY A 304 7.47 -25.58 -21.24
N GLU A 305 6.84 -26.53 -20.53
CA GLU A 305 5.38 -26.74 -20.54
C GLU A 305 4.61 -25.50 -20.04
N ARG A 306 5.06 -24.88 -18.94
CA ARG A 306 4.42 -23.67 -18.36
C ARG A 306 4.57 -22.47 -19.28
N ILE A 307 5.77 -22.29 -19.87
CA ILE A 307 6.02 -21.23 -20.86
C ILE A 307 5.07 -21.40 -22.05
N ALA A 308 5.00 -22.61 -22.61
CA ALA A 308 4.15 -22.91 -23.75
C ALA A 308 2.65 -22.74 -23.47
N ASP A 309 2.15 -23.11 -22.28
CA ASP A 309 0.75 -22.88 -21.88
C ASP A 309 0.44 -21.37 -21.77
N MET A 310 1.33 -20.59 -21.16
CA MET A 310 1.13 -19.14 -21.05
C MET A 310 1.20 -18.43 -22.40
N ASP A 311 2.09 -18.88 -23.28
CA ASP A 311 2.19 -18.40 -24.66
C ASP A 311 0.92 -18.69 -25.47
N ASP A 312 0.39 -19.91 -25.39
CA ASP A 312 -0.86 -20.28 -26.08
C ASP A 312 -2.04 -19.44 -25.58
N ARG A 313 -2.12 -19.19 -24.27
CA ARG A 313 -3.13 -18.31 -23.68
C ARG A 313 -2.98 -16.87 -24.13
N ALA A 314 -1.75 -16.34 -24.13
CA ALA A 314 -1.46 -14.98 -24.58
C ALA A 314 -1.88 -14.76 -26.04
N ARG A 315 -1.62 -15.74 -26.92
CA ARG A 315 -2.05 -15.71 -28.34
C ARG A 315 -3.56 -15.67 -28.52
N ARG A 316 -4.32 -16.27 -27.61
CA ARG A 316 -5.81 -16.32 -27.67
C ARG A 316 -6.46 -15.16 -26.94
N ALA A 317 -5.71 -14.42 -26.13
CA ALA A 317 -6.24 -13.28 -25.41
C ALA A 317 -6.59 -12.14 -26.39
N PRO A 318 -7.70 -11.42 -26.18
CA PRO A 318 -8.04 -10.28 -27.02
C PRO A 318 -6.94 -9.21 -26.90
N TYR A 319 -6.43 -8.75 -28.04
CA TYR A 319 -5.45 -7.68 -28.05
C TYR A 319 -6.04 -6.41 -27.42
N ARG A 320 -5.32 -5.86 -26.44
CA ARG A 320 -5.56 -4.54 -25.87
C ARG A 320 -4.22 -3.84 -25.83
N GLN A 321 -4.18 -2.57 -26.23
CA GLN A 321 -2.97 -1.77 -26.05
C GLN A 321 -2.71 -1.61 -24.54
N PRO A 322 -1.67 -2.25 -23.98
CA PRO A 322 -1.41 -2.17 -22.55
C PRO A 322 -0.97 -0.75 -22.21
N ARG A 323 -1.52 -0.19 -21.13
CA ARG A 323 -1.03 1.08 -20.56
C ARG A 323 -0.15 0.77 -19.37
N GLN A 324 1.12 1.13 -19.47
CA GLN A 324 2.03 1.05 -18.33
C GLN A 324 1.91 2.34 -17.53
N SER A 325 1.74 2.21 -16.21
CA SER A 325 1.82 3.34 -15.31
C SER A 325 3.21 3.97 -15.38
N ALA A 326 3.28 5.29 -15.56
CA ALA A 326 4.54 6.02 -15.43
C ALA A 326 5.20 5.79 -14.05
N GLU A 327 4.40 5.54 -13.02
CA GLU A 327 4.87 5.30 -11.65
C GLU A 327 5.73 4.04 -11.54
N TYR A 328 5.49 3.02 -12.38
CA TYR A 328 6.32 1.82 -12.44
C TYR A 328 7.81 2.15 -12.64
N GLY A 329 8.11 3.05 -13.59
CA GLY A 329 9.48 3.46 -13.88
C GLY A 329 10.15 4.13 -12.67
N PHE A 330 9.44 5.05 -12.01
CA PHE A 330 9.93 5.75 -10.83
C PHE A 330 10.16 4.79 -9.65
N VAL A 331 9.21 3.89 -9.37
CA VAL A 331 9.34 2.91 -8.28
C VAL A 331 10.43 1.90 -8.56
N ARG A 332 10.59 1.46 -9.81
CA ARG A 332 11.72 0.61 -10.22
C ARG A 332 13.06 1.31 -10.02
N ALA A 333 13.19 2.59 -10.39
CA ALA A 333 14.39 3.38 -10.12
C ALA A 333 14.62 3.59 -8.61
N ARG A 334 13.54 3.80 -7.84
CA ARG A 334 13.57 3.91 -6.37
C ARG A 334 14.12 2.62 -5.75
N LEU A 335 13.63 1.46 -6.16
CA LEU A 335 14.07 0.16 -5.65
C LEU A 335 15.50 -0.19 -6.08
N ARG A 336 15.92 0.13 -7.30
CA ARG A 336 17.34 0.02 -7.72
C ARG A 336 18.25 0.80 -6.77
N MET A 337 17.83 1.99 -6.36
CA MET A 337 18.60 2.83 -5.44
C MET A 337 18.53 2.30 -3.99
N LEU A 338 17.32 2.03 -3.50
CA LEU A 338 17.05 1.56 -2.13
C LEU A 338 17.51 0.13 -1.88
N GLN A 339 17.92 -0.64 -2.89
CA GLN A 339 18.61 -1.90 -2.67
C GLN A 339 19.98 -1.69 -1.98
N ASN A 340 20.61 -0.54 -2.22
CA ASN A 340 21.93 -0.20 -1.71
C ASN A 340 21.87 0.41 -0.29
N ARG A 341 22.92 0.20 0.51
CA ARG A 341 22.99 0.68 1.91
C ARG A 341 24.04 1.77 2.14
N ALA A 342 25.09 1.82 1.33
CA ALA A 342 26.19 2.76 1.54
C ALA A 342 26.11 3.98 0.61
N PRO A 343 26.60 5.15 1.05
CA PRO A 343 26.72 6.35 0.20
C PRO A 343 27.50 6.13 -1.10
N THR A 344 28.53 5.28 -1.06
CA THR A 344 29.33 4.90 -2.24
C THR A 344 28.50 4.18 -3.28
N ASP A 345 27.61 3.28 -2.85
CA ASP A 345 26.77 2.48 -3.72
C ASP A 345 25.67 3.32 -4.37
N TYR A 346 25.10 4.29 -3.64
CA TYR A 346 24.18 5.27 -4.21
C TYR A 346 24.84 6.07 -5.33
N ALA A 347 26.09 6.50 -5.13
CA ALA A 347 26.84 7.21 -6.14
C ALA A 347 27.19 6.32 -7.35
N ASN A 348 27.52 5.04 -7.13
CA ASN A 348 27.75 4.06 -8.19
C ASN A 348 26.50 3.86 -9.05
N GLU A 349 25.34 3.63 -8.41
CA GLU A 349 24.09 3.41 -9.13
C GLU A 349 23.61 4.67 -9.85
N ALA A 350 23.77 5.87 -9.26
CA ALA A 350 23.48 7.12 -9.94
C ALA A 350 24.38 7.33 -11.18
N ARG A 351 25.67 6.98 -11.10
CA ARG A 351 26.58 7.00 -12.27
C ARG A 351 26.17 5.99 -13.34
N ARG A 352 25.70 4.80 -12.95
CA ARG A 352 25.18 3.81 -13.89
C ARG A 352 23.94 4.33 -14.62
N MET A 353 22.98 4.91 -13.90
CA MET A 353 21.79 5.52 -14.50
C MET A 353 22.14 6.70 -15.41
N ARG A 354 23.19 7.48 -15.08
CA ARG A 354 23.73 8.53 -15.92
C ARG A 354 24.32 7.96 -17.22
N ALA A 355 25.15 6.92 -17.14
CA ALA A 355 25.70 6.26 -18.32
C ALA A 355 24.59 5.73 -19.24
N GLU A 356 23.55 5.10 -18.68
CA GLU A 356 22.38 4.65 -19.44
C GLU A 356 21.69 5.80 -20.22
N LEU A 357 21.67 7.01 -19.64
CA LEU A 357 21.12 8.20 -20.30
C LEU A 357 22.04 8.70 -21.42
N ASP A 358 23.34 8.76 -21.15
CA ASP A 358 24.36 9.27 -22.08
C ASP A 358 24.46 8.36 -23.31
N ASP A 359 24.43 7.04 -23.10
CA ASP A 359 24.44 6.00 -24.14
C ASP A 359 23.09 5.83 -24.84
N ARG A 360 22.04 6.54 -24.38
CA ARG A 360 20.66 6.47 -24.90
C ARG A 360 20.03 5.08 -24.83
N VAL A 361 20.44 4.29 -23.84
CA VAL A 361 19.89 2.94 -23.56
C VAL A 361 18.92 2.94 -22.37
N ALA A 362 18.73 4.09 -21.71
CA ALA A 362 17.80 4.24 -20.61
C ALA A 362 16.35 3.88 -21.04
N PRO A 363 15.72 2.84 -20.45
CA PRO A 363 14.36 2.43 -20.81
C PRO A 363 13.32 3.52 -20.53
N ASN A 364 13.55 4.32 -19.48
CA ASN A 364 12.73 5.47 -19.15
C ASN A 364 13.62 6.62 -18.67
N VAL A 365 13.77 7.63 -19.52
CA VAL A 365 14.62 8.80 -19.27
C VAL A 365 14.23 9.54 -17.99
N ALA A 366 12.93 9.75 -17.76
CA ALA A 366 12.45 10.45 -16.56
C ALA A 366 12.75 9.65 -15.30
N ALA A 367 12.54 8.34 -15.34
CA ALA A 367 12.84 7.44 -14.21
C ALA A 367 14.33 7.39 -13.86
N ASN A 368 15.22 7.38 -14.85
CA ASN A 368 16.67 7.43 -14.59
C ASN A 368 17.08 8.75 -13.93
N TRP A 369 16.57 9.89 -14.42
CA TRP A 369 16.81 11.19 -13.77
C TRP A 369 16.25 11.25 -12.35
N TYR A 370 15.08 10.65 -12.11
CA TYR A 370 14.50 10.51 -10.78
C TYR A 370 15.39 9.66 -9.86
N GLY A 371 15.89 8.52 -10.34
CA GLY A 371 16.79 7.65 -9.58
C GLY A 371 18.11 8.36 -9.24
N ILE A 372 18.67 9.14 -10.18
CA ILE A 372 19.82 10.00 -9.91
C ILE A 372 19.48 11.01 -8.81
N ALA A 373 18.37 11.73 -8.90
CA ALA A 373 17.96 12.70 -7.89
C ALA A 373 17.83 12.07 -6.49
N LEU A 374 17.27 10.86 -6.41
CA LEU A 374 17.18 10.09 -5.18
C LEU A 374 18.58 9.72 -4.64
N GLY A 375 19.47 9.23 -5.49
CA GLY A 375 20.85 8.88 -5.11
C GLY A 375 21.65 10.09 -4.62
N GLU A 376 21.52 11.24 -5.29
CA GLU A 376 22.11 12.50 -4.88
C GLU A 376 21.59 12.97 -3.52
N MET A 377 20.26 12.87 -3.29
CA MET A 377 19.63 13.21 -2.01
C MET A 377 20.12 12.29 -0.88
N LEU A 378 20.18 10.98 -1.12
CA LEU A 378 20.68 10.00 -0.15
C LEU A 378 22.17 10.20 0.15
N GLY A 379 22.94 10.66 -0.85
CA GLY A 379 24.33 11.05 -0.72
C GLY A 379 24.58 12.44 -0.13
N GLY A 380 23.53 13.18 0.25
CA GLY A 380 23.62 14.51 0.87
C GLY A 380 23.90 15.68 -0.09
N ARG A 381 23.87 15.46 -1.41
CA ARG A 381 24.12 16.47 -2.44
C ARG A 381 22.81 17.06 -2.93
N TYR A 382 22.19 17.90 -2.09
CA TYR A 382 20.81 18.34 -2.30
C TYR A 382 20.62 19.25 -3.53
N ASP A 383 21.60 20.09 -3.87
CA ASP A 383 21.52 20.94 -5.07
C ASP A 383 21.60 20.11 -6.37
N ASP A 384 22.42 19.06 -6.37
CA ASP A 384 22.48 18.08 -7.47
C ASP A 384 21.17 17.29 -7.57
N ALA A 385 20.59 16.91 -6.42
CA ALA A 385 19.30 16.26 -6.36
C ALA A 385 18.18 17.13 -6.94
N ASP A 386 18.13 18.42 -6.60
CA ASP A 386 17.16 19.37 -7.16
C ASP A 386 17.31 19.51 -8.68
N ARG A 387 18.55 19.61 -9.19
CA ARG A 387 18.82 19.67 -10.64
C ARG A 387 18.38 18.39 -11.36
N ALA A 388 18.71 17.23 -10.81
CA ALA A 388 18.33 15.95 -11.39
C ALA A 388 16.80 15.75 -11.36
N LEU A 389 16.13 16.18 -10.28
CA LEU A 389 14.67 16.11 -10.19
C LEU A 389 13.98 17.05 -11.19
N ALA A 390 14.52 18.23 -11.42
CA ALA A 390 14.03 19.12 -12.47
C ALA A 390 14.14 18.46 -13.86
N ALA A 391 15.28 17.83 -14.17
CA ALA A 391 15.46 17.09 -15.42
C ALA A 391 14.49 15.90 -15.54
N ALA A 392 14.18 15.20 -14.43
CA ALA A 392 13.18 14.13 -14.38
C ALA A 392 11.78 14.65 -14.73
N ARG A 393 11.36 15.77 -14.12
CA ARG A 393 10.07 16.43 -14.38
C ARG A 393 9.95 16.89 -15.82
N ASP A 394 10.99 17.50 -16.37
CA ASP A 394 10.99 17.97 -17.75
C ASP A 394 10.91 16.80 -18.74
N ALA A 395 11.65 15.73 -18.49
CA ALA A 395 11.58 14.51 -19.29
C ALA A 395 10.18 13.89 -19.22
N PHE A 396 9.59 13.80 -18.02
CA PHE A 396 8.27 13.25 -17.82
C PHE A 396 7.19 14.09 -18.52
N ALA A 397 7.21 15.41 -18.34
CA ALA A 397 6.25 16.32 -18.94
C ALA A 397 6.28 16.29 -20.48
N ARG A 398 7.46 16.07 -21.08
CA ARG A 398 7.61 15.87 -22.54
C ARG A 398 6.99 14.55 -23.01
N THR A 399 7.21 13.45 -22.31
CA THR A 399 6.62 12.15 -22.64
C THR A 399 5.10 12.19 -22.48
N ALA A 400 4.60 12.69 -21.34
CA ALA A 400 3.18 12.87 -21.09
C ALA A 400 2.50 13.76 -22.16
N ALA A 401 3.20 14.79 -22.67
CA ALA A 401 2.68 15.61 -23.76
C ALA A 401 2.46 14.82 -25.06
N ARG A 402 3.39 13.92 -25.38
CA ARG A 402 3.35 13.10 -26.61
C ARG A 402 2.28 12.02 -26.54
N GLU A 403 2.08 11.46 -25.36
CA GLU A 403 1.12 10.39 -25.09
C GLU A 403 -0.30 10.91 -24.81
N GLY A 404 -0.47 12.24 -24.74
CA GLY A 404 -1.76 12.87 -24.48
C GLY A 404 -2.25 12.69 -23.05
N GLU A 405 -1.35 12.40 -22.11
CA GLU A 405 -1.70 12.20 -20.71
C GLU A 405 -2.04 13.52 -20.01
N ALA A 406 -3.10 13.50 -19.21
CA ALA A 406 -3.55 14.65 -18.43
C ALA A 406 -2.62 14.96 -17.26
N ALA A 407 -2.02 13.93 -16.65
CA ALA A 407 -1.10 14.08 -15.52
C ALA A 407 0.30 14.45 -16.02
N ARG A 408 0.78 15.64 -15.65
CA ARG A 408 2.15 16.12 -15.96
C ARG A 408 3.15 15.88 -14.82
N THR A 409 2.74 15.13 -13.80
CA THR A 409 3.54 14.79 -12.61
C THR A 409 3.09 13.44 -12.06
N SER A 410 3.81 12.92 -11.07
CA SER A 410 3.49 11.68 -10.36
C SER A 410 3.71 11.83 -8.84
N PRO A 411 3.14 10.94 -8.00
CA PRO A 411 3.41 10.90 -6.57
C PRO A 411 4.91 10.84 -6.27
N SER A 412 5.67 9.97 -6.96
CA SER A 412 7.12 9.86 -6.81
C SER A 412 7.85 11.21 -7.00
N LEU A 413 7.54 11.96 -8.06
CA LEU A 413 8.19 13.23 -8.36
C LEU A 413 7.85 14.32 -7.33
N ASP A 414 6.61 14.35 -6.85
CA ASP A 414 6.15 15.37 -5.90
C ASP A 414 6.63 15.09 -4.48
N VAL A 415 6.58 13.83 -4.05
CA VAL A 415 7.10 13.38 -2.75
C VAL A 415 8.61 13.59 -2.68
N LEU A 416 9.37 13.21 -3.71
CA LEU A 416 10.83 13.38 -3.70
C LEU A 416 11.23 14.86 -3.59
N ALA A 417 10.49 15.79 -4.20
CA ALA A 417 10.77 17.22 -4.04
C ALA A 417 10.63 17.69 -2.58
N ALA A 418 9.59 17.23 -1.89
CA ALA A 418 9.39 17.51 -0.48
C ALA A 418 10.47 16.86 0.39
N GLU A 419 10.87 15.62 0.09
CA GLU A 419 11.95 14.92 0.78
C GLU A 419 13.30 15.62 0.63
N ILE A 420 13.66 16.06 -0.59
CA ILE A 420 14.90 16.81 -0.86
C ILE A 420 14.89 18.11 -0.05
N ALA A 421 13.81 18.91 -0.13
CA ALA A 421 13.71 20.15 0.62
C ALA A 421 13.80 19.92 2.13
N ARG A 422 13.16 18.86 2.65
CA ARG A 422 13.21 18.51 4.07
C ARG A 422 14.62 18.14 4.52
N ARG A 423 15.32 17.29 3.76
CA ARG A 423 16.68 16.83 4.09
C ARG A 423 17.71 17.94 3.91
N ALA A 424 17.49 18.87 2.99
CA ALA A 424 18.30 20.07 2.82
C ALA A 424 18.10 21.14 3.92
N GLY A 425 17.23 20.89 4.91
CA GLY A 425 16.93 21.85 5.97
C GLY A 425 16.01 23.00 5.56
N ARG A 426 15.42 22.96 4.37
CA ARG A 426 14.49 23.97 3.85
C ARG A 426 13.06 23.69 4.35
N GLY A 427 12.84 23.86 5.65
CA GLY A 427 11.62 23.44 6.35
C GLY A 427 10.32 24.01 5.77
N ASP A 428 10.26 25.32 5.51
CA ASP A 428 9.04 25.95 4.97
C ASP A 428 8.73 25.50 3.54
N ASP A 429 9.76 25.33 2.71
CA ASP A 429 9.61 24.78 1.36
C ASP A 429 9.16 23.33 1.39
N ALA A 430 9.73 22.51 2.28
CA ALA A 430 9.34 21.13 2.46
C ALA A 430 7.85 21.01 2.81
N VAL A 431 7.36 21.82 3.77
CA VAL A 431 5.93 21.83 4.14
C VAL A 431 5.07 22.27 2.97
N ARG A 432 5.44 23.34 2.26
CA ARG A 432 4.69 23.83 1.09
C ARG A 432 4.61 22.78 -0.03
N LEU A 433 5.75 22.14 -0.35
CA LEU A 433 5.83 21.12 -1.39
C LEU A 433 5.04 19.86 -0.99
N ALA A 434 5.17 19.41 0.27
CA ALA A 434 4.47 18.23 0.75
C ALA A 434 2.95 18.43 0.84
N ALA A 435 2.50 19.61 1.30
CA ALA A 435 1.08 19.97 1.30
C ALA A 435 0.51 19.99 -0.13
N ALA A 436 1.26 20.52 -1.10
CA ALA A 436 0.86 20.50 -2.50
C ALA A 436 0.83 19.07 -3.07
N ALA A 437 1.77 18.21 -2.67
CA ALA A 437 1.80 16.80 -3.04
C ALA A 437 0.55 16.07 -2.49
N GLN A 438 0.24 16.22 -1.20
CA GLN A 438 -0.95 15.62 -0.59
C GLN A 438 -2.25 16.12 -1.24
N ALA A 439 -2.35 17.43 -1.52
CA ALA A 439 -3.54 17.99 -2.17
C ALA A 439 -3.76 17.41 -3.58
N ARG A 440 -2.68 17.11 -4.30
CA ARG A 440 -2.73 16.50 -5.63
C ARG A 440 -2.98 14.99 -5.58
N TRP A 441 -2.46 14.33 -4.55
CA TRP A 441 -2.49 12.88 -4.36
C TRP A 441 -3.11 12.51 -3.00
N PRO A 442 -4.40 12.81 -2.77
CA PRO A 442 -5.02 12.66 -1.45
C PRO A 442 -5.13 11.19 -0.98
N GLY A 443 -5.07 10.23 -1.90
CA GLY A 443 -5.07 8.80 -1.58
C GLY A 443 -3.69 8.16 -1.45
N SER A 444 -2.60 8.93 -1.59
CA SER A 444 -1.23 8.40 -1.44
C SER A 444 -0.78 8.54 0.01
N HIS A 445 -0.53 7.41 0.67
CA HIS A 445 0.08 7.38 2.00
C HIS A 445 1.47 8.03 1.95
N ALA A 446 2.22 7.89 0.84
CA ALA A 446 3.50 8.56 0.69
C ALA A 446 3.40 10.09 0.73
N ALA A 447 2.40 10.69 0.07
CA ALA A 447 2.20 12.13 0.08
C ALA A 447 1.77 12.65 1.46
N ILE A 448 0.90 11.90 2.15
CA ILE A 448 0.45 12.19 3.52
C ILE A 448 1.63 12.10 4.50
N ALA A 449 2.40 11.01 4.44
CA ALA A 449 3.58 10.79 5.28
C ALA A 449 4.65 11.87 5.03
N ALA A 450 4.90 12.25 3.78
CA ALA A 450 5.82 13.33 3.45
C ALA A 450 5.39 14.66 4.08
N HIS A 451 4.09 14.96 4.11
CA HIS A 451 3.56 16.17 4.76
C HIS A 451 3.72 16.11 6.27
N LEU A 452 3.39 14.99 6.91
CA LEU A 452 3.62 14.78 8.34
C LEU A 452 5.10 14.94 8.71
N GLN A 453 6.00 14.31 7.96
CA GLN A 453 7.45 14.41 8.17
C GLN A 453 7.94 15.85 8.00
N ALA A 454 7.46 16.58 6.99
CA ALA A 454 7.82 17.98 6.79
C ALA A 454 7.33 18.88 7.93
N LEU A 455 6.09 18.69 8.41
CA LEU A 455 5.54 19.43 9.55
C LEU A 455 6.32 19.15 10.83
N LEU A 456 6.66 17.88 11.10
CA LEU A 456 7.46 17.48 12.25
C LEU A 456 8.87 18.09 12.20
N ALA A 457 9.53 18.03 11.05
CA ALA A 457 10.86 18.62 10.85
C ALA A 457 10.85 20.15 11.02
N ALA A 458 9.80 20.82 10.54
CA ALA A 458 9.58 22.26 10.71
C ALA A 458 9.01 22.64 12.10
N ARG A 459 8.91 21.68 13.03
CA ARG A 459 8.36 21.87 14.40
C ARG A 459 6.94 22.43 14.44
N ARG A 460 6.15 22.21 13.38
CA ARG A 460 4.73 22.60 13.28
C ARG A 460 3.82 21.54 13.93
N TYR A 461 4.11 21.21 15.19
CA TYR A 461 3.53 20.05 15.89
C TYR A 461 2.01 20.07 15.98
N GLY A 462 1.37 21.24 16.13
CA GLY A 462 -0.09 21.33 16.15
C GLY A 462 -0.76 20.91 14.84
N GLN A 463 -0.16 21.27 13.69
CA GLN A 463 -0.65 20.85 12.38
C GLN A 463 -0.37 19.37 12.15
N ALA A 464 0.83 18.90 12.52
CA ALA A 464 1.19 17.49 12.43
C ALA A 464 0.27 16.60 13.26
N GLN A 465 -0.06 17.00 14.50
CA GLN A 465 -0.93 16.23 15.39
C GLN A 465 -2.34 16.15 14.83
N ALA A 466 -2.90 17.27 14.34
CA ALA A 466 -4.23 17.29 13.75
C ALA A 466 -4.34 16.37 12.52
N LEU A 467 -3.35 16.44 11.62
CA LEU A 467 -3.30 15.57 10.45
C LEU A 467 -3.14 14.10 10.85
N ALA A 468 -2.15 13.77 11.70
CA ALA A 468 -1.90 12.39 12.12
C ALA A 468 -3.09 11.77 12.86
N GLN A 469 -3.82 12.57 13.66
CA GLN A 469 -5.04 12.12 14.33
C GLN A 469 -6.15 11.79 13.33
N ALA A 470 -6.33 12.61 12.29
CA ALA A 470 -7.31 12.34 11.24
C ALA A 470 -6.99 11.03 10.51
N GLU A 471 -5.71 10.82 10.14
CA GLU A 471 -5.26 9.61 9.45
C GLU A 471 -5.35 8.36 10.34
N ALA A 472 -4.95 8.46 11.62
CA ALA A 472 -5.08 7.36 12.57
C ALA A 472 -6.54 6.96 12.82
N ASN A 473 -7.47 7.91 12.78
CA ASN A 473 -8.91 7.63 12.88
C ASN A 473 -9.46 7.01 11.59
N ALA A 474 -8.98 7.45 10.42
CA ALA A 474 -9.43 6.94 9.13
C ALA A 474 -8.90 5.53 8.84
N ALA A 475 -7.65 5.24 9.24
CA ALA A 475 -6.97 3.97 9.02
C ALA A 475 -6.34 3.46 10.33
N PRO A 476 -7.15 3.03 11.32
CA PRO A 476 -6.67 2.67 12.65
C PRO A 476 -5.77 1.43 12.70
N ARG A 477 -5.73 0.64 11.62
CA ARG A 477 -4.85 -0.53 11.50
C ARG A 477 -3.44 -0.21 10.98
N GLN A 478 -3.16 1.04 10.60
CA GLN A 478 -1.84 1.45 10.12
C GLN A 478 -0.99 2.00 11.29
N PRO A 479 0.06 1.28 11.74
CA PRO A 479 0.86 1.67 12.90
C PRO A 479 1.61 3.00 12.71
N ASP A 480 1.96 3.35 11.48
CA ASP A 480 2.69 4.58 11.17
C ASP A 480 1.92 5.85 11.53
N TRP A 481 0.60 5.88 11.32
CA TRP A 481 -0.22 7.03 11.67
C TRP A 481 -0.23 7.30 13.17
N TRP A 482 -0.30 6.23 13.96
CA TRP A 482 -0.14 6.30 15.41
C TRP A 482 1.26 6.75 15.81
N ASN A 483 2.30 6.30 15.10
CA ASN A 483 3.68 6.72 15.34
C ASN A 483 3.88 8.23 15.07
N TYR A 484 3.34 8.76 13.96
CA TYR A 484 3.38 10.20 13.68
C TYR A 484 2.56 11.01 14.68
N LEU A 485 1.39 10.51 15.11
CA LEU A 485 0.57 11.14 16.13
C LEU A 485 1.32 11.22 17.47
N ALA A 486 2.01 10.15 17.86
CA ALA A 486 2.85 10.13 19.05
C ALA A 486 3.99 11.16 18.97
N GLN A 487 4.72 11.22 17.85
CA GLN A 487 5.81 12.19 17.65
C GLN A 487 5.31 13.64 17.68
N ALA A 488 4.18 13.92 17.02
CA ALA A 488 3.59 15.25 17.01
C ALA A 488 3.09 15.68 18.39
N SER A 489 2.44 14.76 19.11
CA SER A 489 1.93 14.99 20.47
C SER A 489 3.08 15.23 21.46
N LEU A 490 4.17 14.47 21.35
CA LEU A 490 5.39 14.70 22.12
C LEU A 490 5.94 16.11 21.90
N GLY A 491 6.08 16.54 20.62
CA GLY A 491 6.59 17.88 20.29
C GLY A 491 5.68 19.01 20.78
N ARG A 492 4.37 18.76 20.95
CA ARG A 492 3.41 19.70 21.52
C ARG A 492 3.38 19.67 23.07
N GLY A 493 3.94 18.64 23.70
CA GLY A 493 3.81 18.41 25.14
C GLY A 493 2.48 17.78 25.56
N ASP A 494 1.75 17.16 24.64
CA ASP A 494 0.51 16.43 24.91
C ASP A 494 0.82 14.96 25.26
N ALA A 495 1.19 14.74 26.52
CA ALA A 495 1.59 13.43 27.02
C ALA A 495 0.45 12.40 26.98
N LEU A 496 -0.81 12.83 27.11
CA LEU A 496 -1.95 11.92 27.11
C LEU A 496 -2.15 11.31 25.72
N THR A 497 -2.25 12.16 24.69
CA THR A 497 -2.41 11.71 23.31
C THR A 497 -1.18 10.92 22.84
N GLN A 498 0.01 11.36 23.22
CA GLN A 498 1.25 10.66 22.90
C GLN A 498 1.21 9.19 23.37
N ARG A 499 0.87 8.97 24.65
CA ARG A 499 0.87 7.63 25.24
C ARG A 499 -0.22 6.74 24.66
N ARG A 500 -1.42 7.30 24.44
CA ARG A 500 -2.51 6.58 23.75
C ARG A 500 -2.09 6.16 22.35
N ALA A 501 -1.46 7.06 21.58
CA ALA A 501 -0.98 6.74 20.24
C ALA A 501 0.13 5.67 20.24
N LEU A 502 1.10 5.75 21.17
CA LEU A 502 2.12 4.71 21.32
C LEU A 502 1.52 3.36 21.72
N ALA A 503 0.48 3.35 22.56
CA ALA A 503 -0.21 2.14 22.92
C ALA A 503 -0.82 1.43 21.70
N GLU A 504 -1.54 2.18 20.86
CA GLU A 504 -2.11 1.64 19.61
C GLU A 504 -1.04 1.11 18.66
N LYS A 505 0.03 1.89 18.44
CA LYS A 505 1.18 1.47 17.63
C LYS A 505 1.74 0.13 18.12
N PHE A 506 2.07 0.03 19.41
CA PHE A 506 2.68 -1.18 19.97
C PHE A 506 1.72 -2.37 19.93
N ALA A 507 0.42 -2.16 20.08
CA ALA A 507 -0.57 -3.22 19.95
C ALA A 507 -0.61 -3.78 18.52
N LEU A 508 -0.59 -2.91 17.50
CA LEU A 508 -0.55 -3.33 16.09
C LEU A 508 0.74 -4.07 15.72
N GLU A 509 1.86 -3.74 16.37
CA GLU A 509 3.14 -4.44 16.23
C GLU A 509 3.23 -5.74 17.07
N GLY A 510 2.17 -6.08 17.82
CA GLY A 510 2.13 -7.23 18.75
C GLY A 510 3.00 -7.06 20.00
N ALA A 511 3.52 -5.86 20.26
CA ALA A 511 4.27 -5.52 21.46
C ALA A 511 3.33 -5.22 22.65
N TRP A 512 2.44 -6.16 22.97
CA TRP A 512 1.39 -6.00 23.97
C TRP A 512 1.87 -5.52 25.35
N PRO A 513 2.99 -6.02 25.92
CA PRO A 513 3.48 -5.51 27.20
C PRO A 513 3.82 -4.02 27.16
N SER A 514 4.36 -3.54 26.04
CA SER A 514 4.66 -2.12 25.81
C SER A 514 3.37 -1.32 25.64
N ALA A 515 2.40 -1.83 24.89
CA ALA A 515 1.10 -1.19 24.70
C ALA A 515 0.33 -0.98 26.03
N ILE A 516 0.24 -2.05 26.83
CA ILE A 516 -0.40 -2.05 28.15
C ILE A 516 0.28 -1.06 29.09
N ARG A 517 1.62 -1.02 29.09
CA ARG A 517 2.39 -0.08 29.90
C ARG A 517 2.07 1.37 29.55
N GLN A 518 2.00 1.70 28.25
CA GLN A 518 1.66 3.05 27.80
C GLN A 518 0.27 3.48 28.28
N LEU A 519 -0.74 2.60 28.22
CA LEU A 519 -2.09 2.92 28.70
C LEU A 519 -2.17 3.06 30.23
N ARG A 520 -1.45 2.23 30.99
CA ARG A 520 -1.36 2.38 32.45
C ARG A 520 -0.77 3.73 32.83
N GLU A 521 0.35 4.10 32.22
CA GLU A 521 0.98 5.40 32.43
C GLU A 521 0.09 6.56 31.97
N ALA A 522 -0.69 6.39 30.89
CA ALA A 522 -1.65 7.39 30.42
C ALA A 522 -2.81 7.62 31.40
N ARG A 523 -3.34 6.53 32.00
CA ARG A 523 -4.43 6.59 32.98
C ARG A 523 -4.02 7.36 34.23
N ASP A 524 -2.77 7.21 34.65
CA ASP A 524 -2.25 7.79 35.89
C ASP A 524 -1.83 9.27 35.71
N LEU A 525 -1.97 9.84 34.48
CA LEU A 525 -1.73 11.26 34.23
C LEU A 525 -2.83 12.14 34.84
N LYS A 526 -2.41 13.20 35.55
CA LYS A 526 -3.33 14.22 36.10
C LYS A 526 -4.15 14.96 35.03
N SER A 527 -3.67 14.98 33.79
CA SER A 527 -4.37 15.59 32.65
C SER A 527 -5.53 14.74 32.11
N ALA A 528 -5.66 13.47 32.52
CA ALA A 528 -6.74 12.61 32.09
C ALA A 528 -8.02 12.91 32.89
N GLY A 529 -9.01 13.52 32.24
CA GLY A 529 -10.35 13.68 32.82
C GLY A 529 -11.11 12.35 32.93
N PHE A 530 -12.25 12.34 33.61
CA PHE A 530 -13.04 11.12 33.86
C PHE A 530 -13.41 10.33 32.59
N TYR A 531 -13.79 11.04 31.53
CA TYR A 531 -14.13 10.40 30.24
C TYR A 531 -12.91 9.75 29.58
N GLU A 532 -11.75 10.43 29.60
CA GLU A 532 -10.50 9.90 29.08
C GLU A 532 -10.03 8.67 29.88
N GLN A 533 -10.12 8.72 31.21
CA GLN A 533 -9.79 7.57 32.07
C GLN A 533 -10.67 6.35 31.75
N SER A 534 -11.94 6.58 31.43
CA SER A 534 -12.88 5.51 31.06
C SER A 534 -12.50 4.88 29.71
N ILE A 535 -12.17 5.70 28.69
CA ILE A 535 -11.67 5.21 27.40
C ILE A 535 -10.37 4.41 27.57
N ILE A 536 -9.42 4.95 28.32
CA ILE A 536 -8.12 4.29 28.56
C ILE A 536 -8.31 2.96 29.29
N SER A 537 -9.19 2.92 30.29
CA SER A 537 -9.46 1.70 31.05
C SER A 537 -10.12 0.61 30.20
N ALA A 538 -11.06 0.99 29.33
CA ALA A 538 -11.68 0.06 28.39
C ALA A 538 -10.65 -0.52 27.41
N ARG A 539 -9.81 0.34 26.81
CA ARG A 539 -8.77 -0.09 25.88
C ARG A 539 -7.68 -0.93 26.55
N LEU A 540 -7.32 -0.60 27.78
CA LEU A 540 -6.38 -1.38 28.59
C LEU A 540 -6.90 -2.79 28.84
N HIS A 541 -8.18 -2.93 29.21
CA HIS A 541 -8.80 -4.23 29.41
C HIS A 541 -8.81 -5.08 28.12
N GLU A 542 -9.11 -4.44 26.99
CA GLU A 542 -9.05 -5.11 25.68
C GLU A 542 -7.63 -5.62 25.36
N PHE A 543 -6.59 -4.80 25.58
CA PHE A 543 -5.21 -5.20 25.33
C PHE A 543 -4.74 -6.31 26.26
N GLU A 544 -5.14 -6.27 27.54
CA GLU A 544 -4.84 -7.35 28.49
C GLU A 544 -5.53 -8.66 28.11
N ALA A 545 -6.78 -8.61 27.64
CA ALA A 545 -7.50 -9.78 27.14
C ALA A 545 -6.83 -10.38 25.90
N ARG A 546 -6.47 -9.54 24.91
CA ARG A 546 -5.75 -9.98 23.70
C ARG A 546 -4.39 -10.57 23.99
N TYR A 547 -3.62 -9.94 24.88
CA TYR A 547 -2.33 -10.47 25.30
C TYR A 547 -2.44 -11.84 25.96
N LYS A 548 -3.49 -12.05 26.77
CA LYS A 548 -3.75 -13.35 27.39
C LYS A 548 -4.13 -14.40 26.34
N GLU A 549 -4.99 -14.07 25.38
CA GLU A 549 -5.41 -14.96 24.28
C GLU A 549 -4.19 -15.44 23.48
N GLU A 550 -3.34 -14.54 22.98
CA GLU A 550 -2.14 -14.91 22.21
C GLU A 550 -1.17 -15.78 23.04
N ARG A 551 -1.05 -15.52 24.35
CA ARG A 551 -0.19 -16.30 25.24
C ARG A 551 -0.68 -17.73 25.50
N GLU A 552 -1.99 -17.96 25.48
CA GLU A 552 -2.53 -19.32 25.59
C GLU A 552 -2.39 -20.06 24.23
N GLU A 553 -2.65 -19.39 23.11
CA GLU A 553 -2.40 -19.95 21.76
C GLU A 553 -0.93 -20.38 21.61
N ASP A 554 0.03 -19.55 22.02
CA ASP A 554 1.47 -19.88 21.98
C ASP A 554 1.86 -21.07 22.86
N LYS A 555 1.11 -21.35 23.94
CA LYS A 555 1.36 -22.51 24.81
C LYS A 555 0.80 -23.78 24.19
N ASP A 556 -0.37 -23.70 23.58
CA ASP A 556 -1.01 -24.82 22.90
C ASP A 556 -0.18 -25.20 21.66
N ASP A 557 0.32 -24.22 20.91
CA ASP A 557 1.24 -24.41 19.78
C ASP A 557 2.57 -25.09 20.17
N ARG A 558 3.01 -24.97 21.44
CA ARG A 558 4.23 -25.64 21.95
C ARG A 558 3.99 -27.03 22.54
N ARG A 559 2.73 -27.39 22.80
CA ARG A 559 2.34 -28.65 23.45
C ARG A 559 1.85 -29.71 22.46
N GLY A 560 1.34 -29.29 21.30
CA GLY A 560 1.04 -30.15 20.15
C GLY A 560 2.24 -30.32 19.24
#